data_AF-A0A2E6PTD8-F1
#
_entry.id   AF-A0A2E6PTD8-F1
#
_cell.length_a   1.000
_cell.length_b   1.000
_cell.length_c   1.000
_cell.angle_alpha   90.00
_cell.angle_beta   90.00
_cell.angle_gamma   90.00
#
_symmetry.space_group_name_H-M   'P 1'
#
loop_
_entity.id
_entity.type
_entity.pdbx_description
1 polymer ?
#
loop_
_entity_poly.entity_id
_entity_poly.type
_entity_poly.pdbx_seq_one_letter_code
_entity_poly.pdbx_strand_id
1 'polypeptide(L)'
;MDFNRRVHELLNKALAKQPALFLVDISIDLASHIRVELDGDTGVTLEQCIQVSRHIEHNLDREEHDFSLEVGSAGAAAPLKQPRQYKKHLGRILKIITNSDEELKGTLTATDDQMIALQWKAREPKPVGKGKHTVSKDAKVSYTEIKKAIVQIQFNK
;
A
#
# COMPACT_ATOMS: atom_id res chain seq x y z
N MET A 1 23.26 20.39 -8.74
CA MET A 1 21.97 20.23 -8.04
C MET A 1 22.05 18.94 -7.26
N ASP A 2 21.39 18.82 -6.11
CA ASP A 2 21.38 17.57 -5.35
C ASP A 2 20.76 16.44 -6.21
N PHE A 3 21.51 15.36 -6.43
CA PHE A 3 21.11 14.18 -7.22
C PHE A 3 19.75 13.64 -6.74
N ASN A 4 19.57 13.55 -5.43
CA ASN A 4 18.34 13.05 -4.82
C ASN A 4 17.14 13.92 -5.20
N ARG A 5 17.32 15.25 -5.14
CA ARG A 5 16.28 16.21 -5.54
C ARG A 5 15.91 16.04 -7.01
N ARG A 6 16.90 15.83 -7.87
CA ARG A 6 16.66 15.64 -9.32
C ARG A 6 15.85 14.37 -9.59
N VAL A 7 16.16 13.26 -8.94
CA VAL A 7 15.39 12.01 -9.05
C VAL A 7 13.93 12.23 -8.65
N HIS A 8 13.69 12.92 -7.53
CA HIS A 8 12.33 13.22 -7.05
C HIS A 8 11.55 14.11 -8.03
N GLU A 9 12.20 15.13 -8.61
CA GLU A 9 11.57 15.99 -9.62
C GLU A 9 11.13 15.20 -10.87
N LEU A 10 11.99 14.30 -11.36
CA LEU A 10 11.70 13.48 -12.53
C LEU A 10 10.59 12.46 -12.26
N LEU A 11 10.63 11.82 -11.09
CA LEU A 11 9.57 10.90 -10.66
C LEU A 11 8.22 11.62 -10.56
N ASN A 12 8.18 12.81 -9.95
CA ASN A 12 6.95 13.59 -9.86
C ASN A 12 6.40 13.98 -11.25
N LYS A 13 7.27 14.32 -12.20
CA LYS A 13 6.87 14.59 -13.59
C LYS A 13 6.32 13.35 -14.30
N ALA A 14 6.90 12.17 -14.06
CA ALA A 14 6.39 10.92 -14.60
C ALA A 14 5.00 10.60 -14.05
N LEU A 15 4.82 10.72 -12.72
CA LEU A 15 3.55 10.45 -12.05
C LEU A 15 2.46 11.46 -12.41
N ALA A 16 2.80 12.72 -12.67
CA ALA A 16 1.85 13.72 -13.13
C ALA A 16 1.16 13.35 -14.46
N LYS A 17 1.81 12.53 -15.30
CA LYS A 17 1.22 12.01 -16.54
C LYS A 17 0.33 10.79 -16.33
N GLN A 18 0.39 10.19 -15.14
CA GLN A 18 -0.31 8.95 -14.79
C GLN A 18 -1.03 9.12 -13.44
N PRO A 19 -2.13 9.88 -13.39
CA PRO A 19 -2.76 10.29 -12.12
C PRO A 19 -3.30 9.11 -11.29
N ALA A 20 -3.54 7.96 -11.92
CA ALA A 20 -3.94 6.73 -11.22
C ALA A 20 -2.79 6.06 -10.45
N LEU A 21 -1.54 6.41 -10.75
CA LEU A 21 -0.35 5.95 -10.03
C LEU A 21 0.05 6.95 -8.95
N PHE A 22 0.69 6.42 -7.92
CA PHE A 22 1.27 7.22 -6.86
C PHE A 22 2.49 6.52 -6.26
N LEU A 23 3.35 7.33 -5.67
CA LEU A 23 4.53 6.88 -4.97
C LEU A 23 4.15 6.29 -3.62
N VAL A 24 4.52 5.03 -3.37
CA VAL A 24 4.44 4.40 -2.05
C VAL A 24 5.71 4.64 -1.26
N ASP A 25 6.86 4.45 -1.91
CA ASP A 25 8.17 4.61 -1.28
C ASP A 25 9.25 4.90 -2.31
N ILE A 26 10.28 5.61 -1.89
CA ILE A 26 11.51 5.82 -2.67
C ILE A 26 12.70 5.71 -1.74
N SER A 27 13.68 4.90 -2.13
CA SER A 27 14.96 4.81 -1.44
C SER A 27 16.10 5.03 -2.43
N ILE A 28 17.08 5.83 -2.01
CA ILE A 28 18.32 6.05 -2.74
C ILE A 28 19.44 5.79 -1.75
N ASP A 29 20.33 4.85 -2.04
CA ASP A 29 21.46 4.53 -1.17
C ASP A 29 22.74 5.29 -1.56
N LEU A 30 23.83 5.03 -0.82
CA LEU A 30 25.12 5.69 -1.03
C LEU A 30 25.80 5.31 -2.36
N ALA A 31 25.38 4.20 -2.97
CA ALA A 31 25.86 3.76 -4.28
C ALA A 31 24.92 4.23 -5.42
N SER A 32 24.00 5.15 -5.12
CA SER A 32 23.00 5.65 -6.07
C SER A 32 22.11 4.55 -6.63
N HIS A 33 21.85 3.49 -5.87
CA HIS A 33 20.81 2.53 -6.20
C HIS A 33 19.45 3.14 -5.84
N ILE A 34 18.70 3.50 -6.87
CA ILE A 34 17.37 4.10 -6.77
C ILE A 34 16.34 2.97 -6.84
N ARG A 35 15.51 2.84 -5.81
CA ARG A 35 14.34 1.97 -5.79
C ARG A 35 13.09 2.80 -5.61
N VAL A 36 12.16 2.64 -6.55
CA VAL A 36 10.86 3.31 -6.57
C VAL A 36 9.78 2.25 -6.43
N GLU A 37 9.01 2.35 -5.36
CA GLU A 37 7.85 1.52 -5.09
C GLU A 37 6.58 2.32 -5.44
N LEU A 38 5.84 1.84 -6.44
CA LEU A 38 4.62 2.47 -6.93
C LEU A 38 3.39 1.65 -6.53
N ASP A 39 2.27 2.33 -6.42
CA ASP A 39 0.97 1.69 -6.39
C ASP A 39 -0.02 2.49 -7.23
N GLY A 40 -1.14 1.87 -7.57
CA GLY A 40 -2.17 2.47 -8.40
C GLY A 40 -3.57 2.09 -7.95
N ASP A 41 -4.52 2.98 -8.24
CA ASP A 41 -5.93 2.80 -7.85
C ASP A 41 -6.52 1.50 -8.43
N THR A 42 -6.03 1.06 -9.59
CA THR A 42 -6.42 -0.19 -10.27
C THR A 42 -5.28 -1.19 -10.35
N GLY A 43 -4.27 -1.05 -9.50
CA GLY A 43 -2.99 -1.75 -9.61
C GLY A 43 -2.02 -1.07 -10.57
N VAL A 44 -0.83 -1.66 -10.70
CA VAL A 44 0.27 -1.15 -11.53
C VAL A 44 0.64 -2.21 -12.55
N THR A 45 0.69 -1.82 -13.82
CA THR A 45 1.10 -2.70 -14.92
C THR A 45 2.60 -2.60 -15.18
N LEU A 46 3.17 -3.61 -15.83
CA LEU A 46 4.59 -3.60 -16.20
C LEU A 46 4.93 -2.41 -17.12
N GLU A 47 4.05 -2.12 -18.09
CA GLU A 47 4.23 -1.00 -19.02
C GLU A 47 4.32 0.34 -18.29
N GLN A 48 3.51 0.53 -17.25
CA GLN A 48 3.56 1.72 -16.41
C GLN A 48 4.89 1.86 -15.67
N CYS A 49 5.41 0.77 -15.09
CA CYS A 49 6.74 0.78 -14.47
C CYS A 49 7.84 1.12 -15.49
N ILE A 50 7.77 0.55 -16.69
CA ILE A 50 8.73 0.81 -17.79
C ILE A 50 8.68 2.28 -18.19
N GLN A 51 7.49 2.87 -18.33
CA GLN A 51 7.35 4.27 -18.69
C GLN A 51 7.93 5.22 -17.65
N VAL A 52 7.69 4.96 -16.36
CA VAL A 52 8.29 5.74 -15.26
C VAL A 52 9.81 5.58 -15.25
N SER A 53 10.30 4.34 -15.38
CA SER A 53 11.74 4.06 -15.43
C SER A 53 12.43 4.81 -16.57
N ARG A 54 11.92 4.66 -17.81
CA ARG A 54 12.46 5.35 -18.99
C ARG A 54 12.44 6.87 -18.85
N HIS A 55 11.40 7.43 -18.24
CA HIS A 55 11.32 8.88 -18.04
C HIS A 55 12.42 9.38 -17.12
N ILE A 56 12.72 8.66 -16.05
CA ILE A 56 13.79 8.99 -15.12
C ILE A 56 15.15 8.80 -15.81
N GLU A 57 15.40 7.64 -16.41
CA GLU A 57 16.67 7.32 -17.08
C GLU A 57 17.04 8.27 -18.22
N HIS A 58 16.08 8.68 -19.06
CA HIS A 58 16.36 9.59 -20.17
C HIS A 58 16.66 11.02 -19.73
N ASN A 59 16.34 11.38 -18.49
CA ASN A 59 16.49 12.74 -17.97
C ASN A 59 17.54 12.84 -16.85
N LEU A 60 18.21 11.72 -16.53
CA LEU A 60 19.37 11.62 -15.66
C LEU A 60 20.59 11.29 -16.52
N ASP A 61 21.65 12.05 -16.32
CA ASP A 61 22.90 11.85 -17.04
C ASP A 61 23.70 10.69 -16.39
N ARG A 62 23.81 9.58 -17.13
CA ARG A 62 24.59 8.40 -16.71
C ARG A 62 26.11 8.60 -16.86
N GLU A 63 26.54 9.60 -17.61
CA GLU A 63 27.96 9.95 -17.74
C GLU A 63 28.42 10.79 -16.53
N GLU A 64 27.52 11.56 -15.93
CA GLU A 64 27.77 12.35 -14.72
C GLU A 64 27.67 11.50 -13.44
N HIS A 65 26.73 10.56 -13.39
CA HIS A 65 26.45 9.75 -12.21
C HIS A 65 26.28 8.27 -12.56
N ASP A 66 27.04 7.40 -11.89
CA ASP A 66 26.78 5.96 -11.92
C ASP A 66 25.60 5.65 -10.97
N PHE A 67 24.52 5.08 -11.53
CA PHE A 67 23.31 4.76 -10.79
C PHE A 67 22.59 3.54 -11.38
N SER A 68 21.83 2.86 -10.53
CA SER A 68 20.84 1.87 -10.96
C SER A 68 19.43 2.34 -10.61
N LEU A 69 18.45 1.96 -11.43
CA LEU A 69 17.05 2.29 -11.19
C LEU A 69 16.20 1.03 -11.22
N GLU A 70 15.46 0.79 -10.13
CA GLU A 70 14.43 -0.23 -10.03
C GLU A 70 13.08 0.45 -9.81
N VAL A 71 12.12 0.22 -10.70
CA VAL A 71 10.74 0.69 -10.55
C VAL A 71 9.81 -0.51 -10.49
N GLY A 72 9.09 -0.67 -9.39
CA GLY A 72 8.22 -1.82 -9.15
C GLY A 72 6.93 -1.44 -8.45
N SER A 73 5.94 -2.33 -8.50
CA SER A 73 4.72 -2.20 -7.72
C SER A 73 4.97 -2.61 -6.26
N ALA A 74 4.20 -2.08 -5.31
CA ALA A 74 4.28 -2.46 -3.89
C ALA A 74 4.04 -3.95 -3.60
N GLY A 75 3.62 -4.76 -4.58
CA GLY A 75 3.43 -6.20 -4.39
C GLY A 75 2.17 -6.54 -3.60
N ALA A 76 1.60 -7.72 -3.87
CA ALA A 76 0.26 -8.07 -3.40
C ALA A 76 0.12 -8.30 -1.88
N ALA A 77 1.24 -8.58 -1.20
CA ALA A 77 1.29 -8.89 0.23
C ALA A 77 2.05 -7.85 1.06
N ALA A 78 2.47 -6.74 0.45
CA ALA A 78 3.15 -5.69 1.21
C ALA A 78 2.18 -4.97 2.15
N PRO A 79 2.70 -4.40 3.24
CA PRO A 79 1.91 -3.55 4.10
C PRO A 79 1.39 -2.31 3.37
N LEU A 80 0.13 -1.95 3.62
CA LEU A 80 -0.43 -0.68 3.14
C LEU A 80 0.16 0.46 3.97
N LYS A 81 0.87 1.37 3.29
CA LYS A 81 1.53 2.54 3.89
C LYS A 81 0.69 3.81 3.78
N GLN A 82 -0.14 3.94 2.74
CA GLN A 82 -0.90 5.15 2.45
C GLN A 82 -2.43 4.92 2.43
N PRO A 83 -3.25 5.89 2.89
CA PRO A 83 -4.72 5.83 2.83
C PRO A 83 -5.27 5.49 1.45
N ARG A 84 -4.66 6.04 0.38
CA ARG A 84 -5.09 5.81 -1.00
C ARG A 84 -5.08 4.31 -1.38
N GLN A 85 -4.18 3.51 -0.82
CA GLN A 85 -4.08 2.09 -1.13
C GLN A 85 -5.29 1.27 -0.61
N TYR A 86 -5.99 1.73 0.43
CA TYR A 86 -7.10 0.99 1.02
C TYR A 86 -8.33 0.96 0.10
N LYS A 87 -8.54 2.01 -0.71
CA LYS A 87 -9.72 2.17 -1.59
C LYS A 87 -9.90 0.99 -2.55
N LYS A 88 -8.83 0.49 -3.16
CA LYS A 88 -8.87 -0.68 -4.06
C LYS A 88 -9.06 -2.03 -3.36
N HIS A 89 -9.01 -2.06 -2.03
CA HIS A 89 -9.13 -3.28 -1.23
C HIS A 89 -10.46 -3.42 -0.51
N LEU A 90 -11.43 -2.55 -0.80
CA LEU A 90 -12.82 -2.73 -0.37
C LEU A 90 -13.32 -4.14 -0.71
N GLY A 91 -13.98 -4.77 0.27
CA GLY A 91 -14.48 -6.15 0.19
C GLY A 91 -13.43 -7.23 0.45
N ARG A 92 -12.13 -6.90 0.59
CA ARG A 92 -11.08 -7.86 0.95
C ARG A 92 -10.88 -7.93 2.45
N ILE A 93 -10.31 -9.04 2.92
CA ILE A 93 -9.93 -9.21 4.32
C ILE A 93 -8.59 -8.52 4.56
N LEU A 94 -8.54 -7.64 5.56
CA LEU A 94 -7.31 -7.05 6.06
C LEU A 94 -6.95 -7.66 7.42
N LYS A 95 -5.65 -7.79 7.66
CA LYS A 95 -5.06 -7.96 9.00
C LYS A 95 -4.44 -6.62 9.39
N ILE A 96 -4.96 -6.00 10.43
CA ILE A 96 -4.47 -4.75 11.01
C ILE A 96 -3.80 -5.07 12.34
N ILE A 97 -2.65 -4.46 12.58
CA ILE A 97 -1.99 -4.38 13.87
C ILE A 97 -2.06 -2.90 14.28
N THR A 98 -2.63 -2.61 15.44
CA THR A 98 -2.72 -1.24 15.96
C THR A 98 -1.43 -0.84 16.69
N ASN A 99 -1.32 0.44 17.04
CA ASN A 99 -0.23 0.93 17.90
C ASN A 99 -0.25 0.33 19.31
N SER A 100 -1.39 -0.20 19.77
CA SER A 100 -1.53 -0.95 21.02
C SER A 100 -1.20 -2.44 20.89
N ASP A 101 -0.64 -2.86 19.75
CA ASP A 101 -0.36 -4.26 19.39
C ASP A 101 -1.63 -5.15 19.38
N GLU A 102 -2.81 -4.56 19.21
CA GLU A 102 -4.05 -5.30 18.98
C GLU A 102 -4.11 -5.78 17.52
N GLU A 103 -4.45 -7.06 17.33
CA GLU A 103 -4.67 -7.63 16.01
C GLU A 103 -6.16 -7.66 15.65
N LEU A 104 -6.53 -6.92 14.60
CA LEU A 104 -7.86 -6.95 14.00
C LEU A 104 -7.81 -7.67 12.66
N LYS A 105 -8.75 -8.60 12.44
CA LYS A 105 -8.89 -9.30 11.16
C LYS A 105 -10.34 -9.25 10.70
N GLY A 106 -10.59 -8.55 9.60
CA GLY A 106 -11.94 -8.38 9.08
C GLY A 106 -11.96 -7.91 7.64
N THR A 107 -13.14 -7.96 7.03
CA THR A 107 -13.41 -7.43 5.71
C THR A 107 -13.45 -5.91 5.76
N LEU A 108 -12.69 -5.25 4.89
CA LEU A 108 -12.73 -3.82 4.71
C LEU A 108 -14.06 -3.43 4.03
N THR A 109 -14.95 -2.76 4.76
CA THR A 109 -16.29 -2.40 4.27
C THR A 109 -16.39 -0.94 3.84
N ALA A 110 -15.59 -0.07 4.45
CA ALA A 110 -15.51 1.35 4.08
C ALA A 110 -14.11 1.91 4.34
N THR A 111 -13.78 2.96 3.62
CA THR A 111 -12.55 3.74 3.78
C THR A 111 -12.89 5.19 3.45
N ASP A 112 -12.36 6.11 4.24
CA ASP A 112 -12.35 7.53 3.96
C ASP A 112 -10.91 8.05 4.05
N ASP A 113 -10.74 9.36 4.16
CA ASP A 113 -9.42 9.99 4.18
C ASP A 113 -8.75 9.97 5.57
N GLN A 114 -9.45 9.54 6.63
CA GLN A 114 -8.93 9.48 8.01
C GLN A 114 -8.94 8.07 8.62
N MET A 115 -9.84 7.19 8.19
CA MET A 115 -10.11 5.93 8.83
C MET A 115 -10.62 4.84 7.88
N ILE A 116 -10.62 3.61 8.40
CA ILE A 116 -11.21 2.43 7.77
C ILE A 116 -12.27 1.79 8.66
N ALA A 117 -13.23 1.12 8.03
CA ALA A 117 -14.19 0.26 8.72
C ALA A 117 -13.94 -1.21 8.37
N LEU A 118 -13.82 -2.05 9.40
CA LEU A 118 -13.68 -3.49 9.29
C LEU A 118 -14.92 -4.18 9.83
N GLN A 119 -15.32 -5.28 9.20
CA GLN A 119 -16.40 -6.14 9.67
C GLN A 119 -15.94 -7.59 9.71
N TRP A 120 -16.27 -8.32 10.78
CA TRP A 120 -15.97 -9.75 10.89
C TRP A 120 -17.02 -10.50 11.69
N LYS A 121 -16.99 -11.82 11.58
CA LYS A 121 -17.87 -12.72 12.34
C LYS A 121 -17.08 -13.34 13.49
N ALA A 122 -17.61 -13.24 14.70
CA ALA A 122 -17.03 -13.87 15.89
C ALA A 122 -18.00 -14.91 16.47
N ARG A 123 -17.46 -16.02 17.00
CA ARG A 123 -18.27 -17.03 17.68
C ARG A 123 -18.19 -16.84 19.19
N GLU A 124 -19.28 -16.41 19.79
CA GLU A 124 -19.37 -16.11 21.21
C GLU A 124 -20.28 -17.12 21.93
N PRO A 125 -20.04 -17.41 23.22
CA PRO A 125 -20.96 -18.20 24.03
C PRO A 125 -22.38 -17.63 23.96
N LYS A 126 -23.39 -18.49 23.92
CA LYS A 126 -24.78 -18.01 24.00
C LYS A 126 -25.04 -17.37 25.37
N PRO A 127 -25.79 -16.25 25.44
CA PRO A 127 -26.14 -15.62 26.72
C PRO A 127 -26.91 -16.56 27.66
N VAL A 128 -27.69 -17.48 27.07
CA VAL A 128 -28.45 -18.52 27.80
C VAL A 128 -28.32 -19.84 27.06
N GLY A 129 -27.96 -20.91 27.79
CA GLY A 129 -27.85 -22.28 27.27
C GLY A 129 -26.43 -22.69 26.82
N LYS A 130 -26.30 -23.92 26.31
CA LYS A 130 -25.02 -24.49 25.85
C LYS A 130 -24.75 -24.14 24.37
N GLY A 131 -23.48 -23.87 24.04
CA GLY A 131 -23.00 -23.67 22.67
C GLY A 131 -22.58 -22.22 22.35
N LYS A 132 -22.19 -21.98 21.10
CA LYS A 132 -21.77 -20.67 20.58
C LYS A 132 -22.72 -20.17 19.50
N HIS A 133 -22.94 -18.86 19.44
CA HIS A 133 -23.64 -18.18 18.35
C HIS A 133 -22.67 -17.28 17.58
N THR A 134 -23.00 -16.98 16.32
CA THR A 134 -22.19 -16.10 15.47
C THR A 134 -22.72 -14.68 15.60
N VAL A 135 -21.87 -13.75 16.02
CA VAL A 135 -22.15 -12.32 16.06
C VAL A 135 -21.39 -11.60 14.95
N SER A 136 -21.98 -10.56 14.39
CA SER A 136 -21.29 -9.62 13.52
C SER A 136 -20.63 -8.55 14.40
N LYS A 137 -19.34 -8.33 14.21
CA LYS A 137 -18.59 -7.24 14.82
C LYS A 137 -18.13 -6.26 13.75
N ASP A 138 -18.10 -5.00 14.11
CA ASP A 138 -17.55 -3.92 13.33
C ASP A 138 -16.54 -3.13 14.17
N ALA A 139 -15.50 -2.62 13.52
CA ALA A 139 -14.56 -1.68 14.12
C ALA A 139 -14.19 -0.59 13.12
N LYS A 140 -13.99 0.59 13.67
CA LYS A 140 -13.55 1.78 12.98
C LYS A 140 -12.15 2.09 13.49
N VAL A 141 -11.16 2.14 12.59
CA VAL A 141 -9.75 2.30 12.94
C VAL A 141 -9.18 3.50 12.18
N SER A 142 -8.65 4.47 12.90
CA SER A 142 -7.96 5.62 12.29
C SER A 142 -6.65 5.18 11.65
N TYR A 143 -6.25 5.76 10.52
CA TYR A 143 -4.93 5.48 9.93
C TYR A 143 -3.78 5.78 10.90
N THR A 144 -3.96 6.75 11.81
CA THR A 144 -2.97 7.11 12.84
C THR A 144 -2.78 6.01 13.90
N GLU A 145 -3.77 5.14 14.07
CA GLU A 145 -3.74 4.03 15.03
C GLU A 145 -3.20 2.74 14.41
N ILE A 146 -3.04 2.70 13.09
CA ILE A 146 -2.56 1.53 12.35
C ILE A 146 -1.03 1.51 12.35
N LYS A 147 -0.47 0.54 13.05
CA LYS A 147 0.96 0.22 13.01
C LYS A 147 1.32 -0.56 11.75
N LYS A 148 0.45 -1.49 11.33
CA LYS A 148 0.65 -2.31 10.13
C LYS A 148 -0.68 -2.79 9.57
N ALA A 149 -0.84 -2.73 8.24
CA ALA A 149 -2.01 -3.25 7.56
C ALA A 149 -1.60 -4.16 6.41
N ILE A 150 -2.11 -5.40 6.36
CA ILE A 150 -1.76 -6.38 5.32
C ILE A 150 -3.04 -6.96 4.72
N VAL A 151 -3.12 -6.98 3.39
CA VAL A 151 -4.20 -7.68 2.67
C VAL A 151 -4.03 -9.18 2.80
N GLN A 152 -5.06 -9.87 3.26
CA GLN A 152 -5.07 -11.33 3.37
C GLN A 152 -5.53 -11.93 2.05
N ILE A 153 -4.61 -12.58 1.34
CA ILE A 153 -4.93 -13.32 0.11
C ILE A 153 -5.59 -14.64 0.50
N GLN A 154 -6.84 -14.82 0.09
CA GLN A 154 -7.55 -16.08 0.26
C GLN A 154 -7.40 -16.91 -1.01
N PHE A 155 -6.77 -18.08 -0.87
CA PHE A 155 -6.75 -19.08 -1.92
C PHE A 155 -8.00 -19.93 -1.77
N ASN A 156 -8.98 -19.73 -2.65
CA ASN A 156 -10.10 -20.65 -2.74
C ASN A 156 -9.58 -21.92 -3.45
N LYS A 157 -9.71 -23.07 -2.78
CA LYS A 157 -9.45 -24.40 -3.35
C LYS A 157 -10.65 -24.87 -4.16
#